data_AF-A0A841CHR9-F1
#
_entry.id   AF-A0A841CHR9-F1
#
_cell.length_a   1.000
_cell.length_b   1.000
_cell.length_c   1.000
_cell.angle_alpha   90.00
_cell.angle_beta   90.00
_cell.angle_gamma   90.00
#
_symmetry.space_group_name_H-M   'P 1'
#
loop_
_entity.id
_entity.type
_entity.pdbx_description
1 polymer ?
#
loop_
_entity_poly.entity_id
_entity_poly.type
_entity_poly.pdbx_seq_one_letter_code
_entity_poly.pdbx_strand_id
1 'polypeptide(L)'
;MVELEAWYDEEQDEAVTVRTSAELDAVLDAVIAWDGRIVVHLKPARPADTNTRRKTLDVGVHGNTGQGALVYTSPDGRWFSRATSGSDANADGRILYYYMNSDTEYPADSEIPLDVVRRAAHEYLTTGGQRPTAATWQTPPAWYPTAG
;
A
#
# COMPACT_ATOMS: atom_id res chain seq x y z
N MET A 1 9.64 13.10 -10.48
CA MET A 1 9.95 12.01 -9.53
C MET A 1 10.12 12.66 -8.17
N VAL A 2 9.41 12.14 -7.17
CA VAL A 2 9.53 12.61 -5.77
C VAL A 2 10.36 11.60 -4.99
N GLU A 3 11.02 12.06 -3.95
CA GLU A 3 11.61 11.17 -2.95
C GLU A 3 10.48 10.63 -2.06
N LEU A 4 10.53 9.33 -1.74
CA LEU A 4 9.59 8.67 -0.85
C LEU A 4 10.28 8.25 0.45
N GLU A 5 9.52 8.26 1.53
CA GLU A 5 9.85 7.66 2.82
C GLU A 5 9.04 6.37 2.95
N ALA A 6 9.72 5.24 3.14
CA ALA A 6 9.11 3.93 3.37
C ALA A 6 9.20 3.53 4.85
N TRP A 7 8.08 3.10 5.41
CA TRP A 7 7.92 2.64 6.78
C TRP A 7 7.26 1.27 6.78
N TYR A 8 7.86 0.27 7.42
CA TYR A 8 7.35 -1.12 7.39
C TYR A 8 7.75 -1.96 8.59
N ASP A 9 8.59 -1.42 9.47
CA ASP A 9 9.03 -2.07 10.71
C ASP A 9 8.75 -1.12 11.87
N GLU A 10 8.35 -1.67 13.01
CA GLU A 10 8.21 -0.86 14.23
C GLU A 10 9.54 -0.52 14.88
N GLU A 11 10.59 -1.30 14.61
CA GLU A 11 11.94 -1.05 15.08
C GLU A 11 12.64 0.06 14.25
N GLN A 12 11.97 0.60 13.22
CA GLN A 12 12.47 1.72 12.44
C GLN A 12 12.38 3.04 13.22
N ASP A 13 13.54 3.54 13.65
CA ASP A 13 13.68 4.91 14.14
C ASP A 13 13.66 5.95 13.00
N GLU A 14 14.05 5.55 11.78
CA GLU A 14 14.12 6.41 10.59
C GLU A 14 13.52 5.70 9.36
N ALA A 15 12.87 6.48 8.49
CA ALA A 15 12.32 5.97 7.23
C ALA A 15 13.43 5.53 6.29
N VAL A 16 13.19 4.44 5.54
CA VAL A 16 14.04 4.14 4.38
C VAL A 16 13.71 5.12 3.27
N THR A 17 14.70 5.90 2.83
CA THR A 17 14.51 6.82 1.71
C THR A 17 14.57 6.08 0.37
N VAL A 18 13.57 6.29 -0.48
CA VAL A 18 13.45 5.68 -1.81
C VAL A 18 13.41 6.77 -2.87
N ARG A 19 14.37 6.74 -3.80
CA ARG A 19 14.52 7.69 -4.90
C ARG A 19 14.45 7.02 -6.27
N THR A 20 14.70 5.71 -6.31
CA THR A 20 14.82 4.94 -7.54
C THR A 20 13.94 3.70 -7.50
N SER A 21 13.62 3.15 -8.67
CA SER A 21 12.90 1.88 -8.77
C SER A 21 13.65 0.73 -8.08
N ALA A 22 14.98 0.70 -8.17
CA ALA A 22 15.79 -0.35 -7.55
C ALA A 22 15.74 -0.29 -6.01
N GLU A 23 15.75 0.91 -5.41
CA GLU A 23 15.56 1.06 -3.96
C GLU A 23 14.15 0.66 -3.53
N LEU A 24 13.13 0.98 -4.34
CA LEU A 24 11.76 0.56 -4.07
C LEU A 24 11.65 -0.97 -4.10
N ASP A 25 12.22 -1.61 -5.12
CA ASP A 25 12.23 -3.07 -5.23
C ASP A 25 12.95 -3.70 -4.05
N ALA A 26 14.09 -3.15 -3.61
CA ALA A 26 14.82 -3.66 -2.44
C ALA A 26 13.99 -3.60 -1.15
N VAL A 27 13.21 -2.53 -0.95
CA VAL A 27 12.28 -2.42 0.20
C VAL A 27 11.18 -3.47 0.11
N LEU A 28 10.53 -3.60 -1.06
CA LEU A 28 9.45 -4.56 -1.23
C LEU A 28 9.96 -6.01 -1.09
N ASP A 29 11.12 -6.33 -1.68
CA ASP A 29 11.76 -7.65 -1.59
C ASP A 29 12.06 -8.02 -0.13
N ALA A 30 12.56 -7.07 0.67
CA ALA A 30 12.85 -7.30 2.08
C ALA A 30 11.58 -7.70 2.85
N VAL A 31 10.46 -6.99 2.65
CA VAL A 31 9.20 -7.26 3.36
C VAL A 31 8.47 -8.49 2.81
N ILE A 32 8.60 -8.78 1.51
CA ILE A 32 8.05 -9.99 0.89
C ILE A 32 8.72 -11.26 1.43
N ALA A 33 9.98 -11.17 1.86
CA ALA A 33 10.69 -12.28 2.47
C ALA A 33 10.25 -12.57 3.92
N TRP A 34 9.43 -11.70 4.54
CA TRP A 34 8.89 -11.91 5.88
C TRP A 34 7.64 -12.78 5.81
N ASP A 35 7.37 -13.50 6.89
CA ASP A 35 6.17 -14.34 6.98
C ASP A 35 4.94 -13.48 7.32
N GLY A 36 3.83 -13.75 6.63
CA GLY A 36 2.55 -13.07 6.87
C GLY A 36 2.21 -11.94 5.90
N ARG A 37 1.21 -11.13 6.30
CA ARG A 37 0.62 -10.03 5.52
C ARG A 37 1.10 -8.72 6.12
N ILE A 38 2.03 -8.04 5.47
CA ILE A 38 2.72 -6.87 6.04
C ILE A 38 2.50 -5.65 5.15
N VAL A 39 2.38 -4.47 5.74
CA VAL A 39 2.19 -3.21 5.02
C VAL A 39 3.47 -2.39 5.01
N VAL A 40 3.86 -1.95 3.81
CA VAL A 40 4.84 -0.87 3.60
C VAL A 40 4.09 0.44 3.37
N HIS A 41 4.19 1.36 4.32
CA HIS A 41 3.64 2.71 4.20
C HIS A 41 4.61 3.62 3.43
N LEU A 42 4.21 4.04 2.23
CA LEU A 42 4.94 4.96 1.39
C LEU A 42 4.32 6.36 1.48
N LYS A 43 5.17 7.37 1.70
CA LYS A 43 4.74 8.77 1.70
C LYS A 43 5.78 9.68 1.03
N PRO A 44 5.39 10.81 0.42
CA PRO A 44 6.35 11.74 -0.16
C PRO A 44 7.22 12.41 0.92
N ALA A 45 8.53 12.38 0.71
CA ALA A 45 9.53 12.96 1.59
C ALA A 45 9.51 14.50 1.55
N ARG A 46 10.11 15.13 2.55
CA ARG A 46 10.31 16.59 2.55
C ARG A 46 11.28 17.01 1.42
N PRO A 47 11.13 18.19 0.80
CA PRO A 47 10.26 19.31 1.19
C PRO A 47 8.92 19.38 0.44
N ALA A 48 8.32 18.24 0.03
CA ALA A 48 7.03 18.24 -0.67
C ALA A 48 5.96 19.07 0.08
N ASP A 49 5.07 19.72 -0.68
CA ASP A 49 4.00 20.54 -0.11
C ASP A 49 3.02 19.68 0.72
N THR A 50 2.29 20.32 1.63
CA THR A 50 1.37 19.63 2.56
C THR A 50 0.33 18.78 1.84
N ASN A 51 -0.14 19.19 0.66
CA ASN A 51 -1.14 18.46 -0.11
C ASN A 51 -0.54 17.16 -0.67
N THR A 52 0.66 17.26 -1.25
CA THR A 52 1.41 16.11 -1.75
C THR A 52 1.77 15.15 -0.62
N ARG A 53 2.19 15.65 0.55
CA ARG A 53 2.52 14.81 1.71
C ARG A 53 1.33 14.04 2.30
N ARG A 54 0.11 14.49 2.03
CA ARG A 54 -1.13 13.77 2.42
C ARG A 54 -1.52 12.67 1.44
N LYS A 55 -0.83 12.57 0.29
CA LYS A 55 -1.05 11.50 -0.68
C LYS A 55 -0.15 10.32 -0.30
N THR A 56 -0.66 9.35 0.45
CA THR A 56 0.11 8.17 0.88
C THR A 56 -0.34 6.93 0.14
N LEU A 57 0.55 5.94 0.05
CA LEU A 57 0.25 4.62 -0.49
C LEU A 57 0.69 3.57 0.51
N ASP A 58 -0.28 2.85 1.07
CA ASP A 58 -0.04 1.64 1.86
C ASP A 58 0.04 0.45 0.92
N VAL A 59 1.15 -0.27 0.97
CA VAL A 59 1.45 -1.42 0.12
C VAL A 59 1.46 -2.67 0.98
N GLY A 60 0.33 -3.35 1.05
CA GLY A 60 0.21 -4.67 1.67
C GLY A 60 0.83 -5.74 0.78
N VAL A 61 1.72 -6.56 1.34
CA VAL A 61 2.35 -7.70 0.68
C VAL A 61 2.09 -8.98 1.46
N HIS A 62 1.84 -10.07 0.73
CA HIS A 62 1.72 -11.41 1.27
C HIS A 62 2.58 -12.35 0.42
N GLY A 63 3.87 -12.45 0.79
CA GLY A 63 4.89 -13.13 -0.01
C GLY A 63 4.53 -14.60 -0.31
N ASN A 64 3.96 -15.30 0.67
CA ASN A 64 3.66 -16.73 0.59
C ASN A 64 2.59 -17.07 -0.47
N THR A 65 1.65 -16.16 -0.76
CA THR A 65 0.59 -16.39 -1.77
C THR A 65 0.82 -15.63 -3.07
N GLY A 66 1.83 -14.76 -3.13
CA GLY A 66 2.05 -13.88 -4.29
C GLY A 66 0.95 -12.85 -4.49
N GLN A 67 0.23 -12.49 -3.42
CA GLN A 67 -0.84 -11.49 -3.42
C GLN A 67 -0.43 -10.28 -2.58
N GLY A 68 -1.17 -9.19 -2.75
CA GLY A 68 -1.02 -7.98 -1.95
C GLY A 68 -2.26 -7.10 -2.05
N ALA A 69 -2.29 -6.00 -1.31
CA ALA A 69 -3.37 -5.04 -1.36
C ALA A 69 -2.81 -3.61 -1.30
N LEU A 70 -3.56 -2.65 -1.82
CA LEU A 70 -3.16 -1.25 -1.82
C LEU A 70 -4.22 -0.39 -1.12
N VAL A 71 -3.77 0.59 -0.34
CA VAL A 71 -4.61 1.72 0.07
C VAL A 71 -3.95 3.00 -0.39
N TYR A 72 -4.65 3.76 -1.22
CA TYR A 72 -4.25 5.12 -1.54
C TYR A 72 -5.10 6.09 -0.73
N THR A 73 -4.45 6.97 0.02
CA THR A 73 -5.11 8.04 0.77
C THR A 73 -4.67 9.38 0.20
N SER A 74 -5.62 10.29 -0.03
CA SER A 74 -5.38 11.69 -0.36
C SER A 74 -6.37 12.57 0.40
N PRO A 75 -6.24 13.91 0.34
CA PRO A 75 -7.25 14.81 0.90
C PRO A 75 -8.65 14.63 0.31
N ASP A 76 -8.75 14.07 -0.91
CA ASP A 76 -10.03 13.85 -1.61
C ASP A 76 -10.69 12.53 -1.19
N GLY A 77 -10.00 11.68 -0.43
CA GLY A 77 -10.55 10.43 0.07
C GLY A 77 -9.54 9.31 0.22
N ARG A 78 -10.08 8.11 0.42
CA ARG A 78 -9.32 6.86 0.53
C ARG A 78 -9.86 5.85 -0.47
N TRP A 79 -9.00 5.06 -1.06
CA TRP A 79 -9.37 4.00 -2.00
C TRP A 79 -8.57 2.75 -1.74
N PHE A 80 -9.23 1.61 -1.89
CA PHE A 80 -8.63 0.29 -1.80
C PHE A 80 -8.44 -0.29 -3.19
N SER A 81 -7.42 -1.13 -3.38
CA SER A 81 -7.34 -1.96 -4.57
C SER A 81 -8.59 -2.83 -4.69
N ARG A 82 -8.90 -3.21 -5.93
CA ARG A 82 -9.99 -4.11 -6.27
C ARG A 82 -9.50 -5.21 -7.19
N ALA A 83 -9.72 -6.45 -6.79
CA ALA A 83 -9.54 -7.65 -7.60
C ALA A 83 -10.50 -7.61 -8.80
N THR A 84 -9.97 -7.84 -9.99
CA THR A 84 -10.76 -7.93 -11.22
C THR A 84 -11.35 -9.32 -11.44
N SER A 85 -10.91 -10.35 -10.71
CA SER A 85 -11.45 -11.71 -10.80
C SER A 85 -11.14 -12.53 -9.54
N GLY A 86 -12.19 -13.06 -8.89
CA GLY A 86 -12.13 -14.27 -8.05
C GLY A 86 -11.02 -14.34 -7.00
N SER A 87 -10.78 -13.28 -6.22
CA SER A 87 -10.14 -13.50 -4.92
C SER A 87 -11.07 -14.39 -4.11
N ASP A 88 -10.56 -15.53 -3.62
CA ASP A 88 -11.27 -16.36 -2.65
C ASP A 88 -11.55 -15.49 -1.42
N ALA A 89 -12.71 -14.82 -1.44
CA ALA A 89 -13.13 -13.99 -0.34
C ALA A 89 -13.16 -14.89 0.89
N ASN A 90 -12.36 -14.56 1.90
CA ASN A 90 -12.52 -15.15 3.22
C ASN A 90 -14.01 -15.13 3.59
N ALA A 91 -14.49 -16.18 4.26
CA ALA A 91 -15.91 -16.37 4.57
C ALA A 91 -16.56 -15.16 5.28
N ASP A 92 -15.76 -14.34 5.97
CA ASP A 92 -16.19 -13.12 6.68
C ASP A 92 -16.18 -11.83 5.81
N GLY A 93 -15.75 -11.90 4.55
CA GLY A 93 -15.72 -10.76 3.63
C GLY A 93 -14.65 -9.70 3.94
N ARG A 94 -13.66 -10.02 4.79
CA ARG A 94 -12.55 -9.15 5.19
C ARG A 94 -11.21 -9.85 5.10
N ILE A 95 -10.15 -9.07 4.89
CA ILE A 95 -8.76 -9.53 4.91
C ILE A 95 -7.98 -8.61 5.85
N LEU A 96 -7.21 -9.18 6.77
CA LEU A 96 -6.39 -8.43 7.72
C LEU A 96 -4.96 -8.35 7.22
N TYR A 97 -4.42 -7.14 7.11
CA TYR A 97 -2.99 -6.89 6.90
C TYR A 97 -2.42 -6.29 8.18
N TYR A 98 -1.26 -6.76 8.61
CA TYR A 98 -0.59 -6.26 9.78
C TYR A 98 0.26 -5.02 9.44
N TYR A 99 0.10 -3.95 10.22
CA TYR A 99 0.89 -2.73 10.13
C TYR A 99 1.24 -2.21 11.52
N MET A 100 2.52 -2.11 11.87
CA MET A 100 3.04 -1.54 13.13
C MET A 100 2.19 -1.90 14.38
N ASN A 101 2.08 -3.19 14.71
CA ASN A 101 1.30 -3.68 15.86
C ASN A 101 -0.23 -3.45 15.80
N SER A 102 -0.78 -3.08 14.65
CA SER A 102 -2.23 -3.00 14.42
C SER A 102 -2.65 -3.80 13.20
N ASP A 103 -3.69 -4.59 13.36
CA ASP A 103 -4.41 -5.14 12.22
C ASP A 103 -5.09 -4.00 11.47
N THR A 104 -4.86 -3.94 10.18
CA THR A 104 -5.57 -3.08 9.25
C THR A 104 -6.56 -3.94 8.47
N GLU A 105 -7.85 -3.62 8.60
CA GLU A 105 -8.90 -4.30 7.85
C GLU A 105 -8.93 -3.83 6.40
N TYR A 106 -9.00 -4.78 5.46
CA TYR A 106 -9.20 -4.54 4.04
C TYR A 106 -10.48 -5.26 3.58
N PRO A 107 -11.17 -4.72 2.56
CA PRO A 107 -12.22 -5.47 1.86
C PRO A 107 -11.69 -6.81 1.32
N ALA A 108 -12.50 -7.87 1.35
CA ALA A 108 -12.07 -9.18 0.84
C ALA A 108 -11.74 -9.20 -0.65
N ASP A 109 -12.29 -8.28 -1.43
CA ASP A 109 -11.99 -8.13 -2.85
C ASP A 109 -10.83 -7.16 -3.11
N SER A 110 -10.00 -6.85 -2.11
CA SER A 110 -8.84 -5.97 -2.28
C SER A 110 -7.53 -6.66 -2.65
N GLU A 111 -7.43 -7.98 -2.51
CA GLU A 111 -6.22 -8.70 -2.90
C GLU A 111 -6.04 -8.77 -4.42
N ILE A 112 -4.90 -8.27 -4.87
CA ILE A 112 -4.47 -8.27 -6.26
C ILE A 112 -3.10 -8.97 -6.38
N PRO A 113 -2.75 -9.47 -7.58
CA PRO A 113 -1.45 -10.07 -7.81
C PRO A 113 -0.28 -9.14 -7.45
N LEU A 114 0.79 -9.69 -6.86
CA LEU A 114 1.93 -8.91 -6.37
C LEU A 114 2.69 -8.17 -7.48
N ASP A 115 2.63 -8.63 -8.74
CA ASP A 115 3.17 -7.90 -9.89
C ASP A 115 2.39 -6.60 -10.16
N VAL A 116 1.07 -6.60 -9.96
CA VAL A 116 0.21 -5.41 -10.06
C VAL A 116 0.55 -4.44 -8.93
N VAL A 117 0.72 -4.96 -7.71
CA VAL A 117 1.12 -4.19 -6.53
C VAL A 117 2.45 -3.48 -6.77
N ARG A 118 3.46 -4.20 -7.27
CA ARG A 118 4.77 -3.63 -7.61
C ARG A 118 4.66 -2.54 -8.68
N ARG A 119 3.98 -2.83 -9.80
CA ARG A 119 3.78 -1.83 -10.87
C ARG A 119 3.10 -0.58 -10.34
N ALA A 120 2.10 -0.72 -9.48
CA ALA A 120 1.42 0.41 -8.86
C ALA A 120 2.35 1.22 -7.95
N ALA A 121 3.20 0.58 -7.15
CA ALA A 121 4.19 1.26 -6.32
C ALA A 121 5.22 2.05 -7.17
N HIS A 122 5.69 1.48 -8.30
CA HIS A 122 6.55 2.21 -9.23
C HIS A 122 5.83 3.40 -9.90
N GLU A 123 4.57 3.24 -10.30
CA GLU A 123 3.76 4.35 -10.82
C GLU A 123 3.62 5.47 -9.78
N TYR A 124 3.38 5.13 -8.52
CA TYR A 124 3.30 6.10 -7.42
C TYR A 124 4.62 6.87 -7.24
N LEU A 125 5.77 6.19 -7.26
CA LEU A 125 7.10 6.82 -7.21
C LEU A 125 7.33 7.77 -8.40
N THR A 126 7.05 7.31 -9.61
CA THR A 126 7.34 8.07 -10.85
C THR A 126 6.43 9.28 -11.02
N THR A 127 5.14 9.14 -10.70
CA THR A 127 4.11 10.20 -10.80
C THR A 127 4.20 11.23 -9.67
N GLY A 128 5.02 11.00 -8.66
CA GLY A 128 5.17 11.92 -7.55
C GLY A 128 4.05 11.82 -6.53
N GLY A 129 3.59 10.60 -6.26
CA GLY A 129 2.59 10.31 -5.26
C GLY A 129 1.14 10.40 -5.75
N GLN A 130 0.89 10.32 -7.06
CA GLN A 130 -0.48 10.25 -7.57
C GLN A 130 -1.02 8.82 -7.44
N ARG A 131 -2.35 8.67 -7.38
CA ARG A 131 -2.99 7.36 -7.34
C ARG A 131 -2.59 6.53 -8.58
N PRO A 132 -1.98 5.35 -8.40
CA PRO A 132 -1.58 4.49 -9.52
C PRO A 132 -2.74 4.06 -10.40
N THR A 133 -2.47 3.87 -11.69
CA THR A 133 -3.43 3.35 -12.68
C THR A 133 -3.26 1.87 -12.95
N ALA A 134 -2.12 1.28 -12.60
CA ALA A 134 -1.88 -0.16 -12.68
C ALA A 134 -2.92 -0.99 -11.90
N ALA A 135 -3.47 -0.44 -10.81
CA ALA A 135 -4.51 -1.08 -10.00
C ALA A 135 -5.91 -0.53 -10.32
N THR A 136 -6.92 -1.39 -10.21
CA THR A 136 -8.32 -0.96 -10.13
C THR A 136 -8.64 -0.58 -8.69
N TRP A 137 -9.48 0.44 -8.51
CA TRP A 137 -9.77 1.01 -7.19
C TRP A 137 -11.25 0.94 -6.84
N GLN A 138 -11.52 0.85 -5.54
CA GLN A 138 -12.86 0.98 -4.97
C GLN A 138 -12.86 1.93 -3.78
N THR A 139 -14.01 2.53 -3.52
CA THR A 139 -14.24 3.33 -2.32
C THR A 139 -14.31 2.43 -1.08
N PRO A 140 -14.07 2.99 0.12
CA PRO A 140 -14.21 2.24 1.35
C PRO A 140 -15.65 1.69 1.45
N PRO A 141 -15.83 0.43 1.89
CA PRO A 141 -17.16 -0.12 2.11
C PRO A 141 -17.87 0.61 3.26
N ALA A 142 -19.20 0.52 3.32
CA ALA A 142 -20.01 1.25 4.30
C ALA A 142 -19.69 0.93 5.77
N TRP A 143 -19.11 -0.24 6.04
CA TRP A 143 -18.67 -0.64 7.38
C TRP A 143 -17.31 -0.07 7.77
N TYR A 144 -16.54 0.47 6.82
CA TYR A 144 -15.22 1.03 7.09
C TYR A 144 -15.38 2.34 7.87
N PRO A 145 -14.67 2.53 9.00
CA PRO A 145 -14.81 3.74 9.79
C PRO A 145 -14.47 4.99 8.97
N THR A 146 -15.41 5.94 8.90
CA THR A 146 -15.12 7.27 8.38
C THR A 146 -14.10 7.94 9.30
N ALA A 147 -13.02 8.48 8.75
CA ALA A 147 -12.13 9.36 9.50
C ALA A 147 -12.98 10.54 10.02
N GLY A 148 -13.20 10.57 11.33
CA GLY A 148 -13.93 11.64 12.02
C GLY A 148 -13.17 12.95 12.06
#